data_AF-A0A222W319-F1
#
_entry.id   AF-A0A222W319-F1
#
_cell.length_a   1.000
_cell.length_b   1.000
_cell.length_c   1.000
_cell.angle_alpha   90.00
_cell.angle_beta   90.00
_cell.angle_gamma   90.00
#
_symmetry.space_group_name_H-M   'P 1'
#
loop_
_entity.id
_entity.type
_entity.pdbx_description
1 polymer ?
#
loop_
_entity_poly.entity_id
_entity_poly.type
_entity_poly.pdbx_seq_one_letter_code
_entity_poly.pdbx_strand_id
1 'polypeptide(L)' 'MKALDVYYLDFKDTTCITVPSLEFKVGQKISDEQGNIFEIKGLSTFSGLTARRDVLNLIVQGKFEGNTVTLL' A
#
# COMPACT_ATOMS: atom_id res chain seq x y z
N MET A 1 -14.17 -3.16 -30.89
CA MET A 1 -14.27 -2.98 -29.42
C MET A 1 -12.93 -3.41 -28.86
N LYS A 2 -12.05 -2.46 -28.50
CA LYS A 2 -10.74 -2.78 -27.91
C LYS A 2 -11.00 -3.27 -26.49
N ALA A 3 -10.73 -4.54 -26.22
CA ALA A 3 -10.74 -5.05 -24.87
C ALA A 3 -9.81 -4.16 -24.05
N LEU A 4 -10.35 -3.50 -23.02
CA LEU A 4 -9.51 -3.09 -21.91
C LEU A 4 -8.88 -4.39 -21.43
N ASP A 5 -7.56 -4.52 -21.56
CA ASP A 5 -6.79 -5.50 -20.78
C ASP A 5 -7.09 -5.18 -19.32
N VAL A 6 -8.15 -5.81 -18.81
CA VAL A 6 -8.42 -5.86 -17.39
C VAL A 6 -7.30 -6.72 -16.88
N TYR A 7 -6.23 -6.06 -16.44
CA TYR A 7 -5.20 -6.65 -15.62
C TYR A 7 -5.92 -7.29 -14.43
N TYR A 8 -6.28 -8.57 -14.57
CA TYR A 8 -6.47 -9.46 -13.45
C TYR A 8 -5.09 -9.55 -12.80
N LEU A 9 -4.77 -8.54 -12.01
CA LEU A 9 -3.68 -8.63 -11.05
C LEU A 9 -4.17 -9.69 -10.07
N ASP A 10 -3.79 -10.93 -10.34
CA ASP A 10 -3.84 -12.04 -9.42
C ASP A 10 -2.83 -11.72 -8.30
N PHE A 11 -3.16 -10.70 -7.53
CA PHE A 11 -2.46 -10.26 -6.34
C PHE A 11 -2.79 -11.30 -5.27
N LYS A 12 -2.25 -12.50 -5.41
CA LYS A 12 -2.16 -13.46 -4.30
C LYS A 12 -1.47 -12.72 -3.17
N ASP A 13 -2.22 -12.48 -2.10
CA ASP A 13 -1.78 -11.82 -0.88
C ASP A 13 -1.26 -10.39 -1.14
N THR A 14 -2.15 -9.42 -1.31
CA THR A 14 -1.77 -7.98 -1.28
C THR A 14 -2.55 -7.29 -0.19
N THR A 15 -1.87 -6.44 0.56
CA THR A 15 -2.48 -5.67 1.65
C THR A 15 -2.38 -4.19 1.37
N CYS A 16 -3.47 -3.48 1.63
CA CYS A 16 -3.54 -2.03 1.61
C CYS A 16 -3.43 -1.52 3.05
N ILE A 17 -2.43 -0.68 3.33
CA ILE A 17 -2.14 -0.13 4.65
C ILE A 17 -2.36 1.38 4.61
N THR A 18 -3.28 1.88 5.41
CA THR A 18 -3.54 3.33 5.53
C THR A 18 -2.63 3.92 6.60
N VAL A 19 -1.76 4.84 6.21
CA VAL A 19 -0.83 5.54 7.10
C VAL A 19 -1.05 7.05 7.04
N PRO A 20 -0.66 7.83 8.06
CA PRO A 20 -0.56 9.27 7.93
C PRO A 20 0.34 9.65 6.74
N SER A 21 0.04 10.77 6.08
CA SER A 21 0.75 11.28 4.90
C SER A 21 2.18 11.69 5.27
N LEU A 22 3.06 10.68 5.28
CA LEU A 22 4.50 10.76 5.42
C LEU A 22 5.14 10.52 4.05
N GLU A 23 6.42 10.86 3.89
CA GLU A 23 7.17 10.67 2.64
C GLU A 23 7.51 9.20 2.38
N PHE A 24 6.50 8.38 2.09
CA PHE A 24 6.68 7.04 1.54
C PHE A 24 6.82 7.08 0.02
N LYS A 25 7.59 6.15 -0.53
CA LYS A 25 7.88 6.00 -1.96
C LYS A 25 7.78 4.53 -2.36
N VAL A 26 7.34 4.30 -3.60
CA VAL A 26 7.37 2.96 -4.20
C VAL A 26 8.80 2.43 -4.23
N GLY A 27 8.98 1.14 -3.92
CA GLY A 27 10.27 0.47 -3.82
C GLY A 27 10.94 0.57 -2.44
N GLN A 28 10.43 1.42 -1.54
CA GLN A 28 10.90 1.42 -0.15
C GLN A 28 10.42 0.18 0.59
N LYS A 29 11.20 -0.22 1.60
CA LYS A 29 10.86 -1.30 2.50
C LYS A 29 10.29 -0.74 3.80
N ILE A 30 9.29 -1.42 4.32
CA ILE A 30 8.70 -1.16 5.62
C ILE A 30 8.74 -2.44 6.44
N SER A 31 8.69 -2.31 7.76
CA SER A 31 8.47 -3.44 8.66
C SER A 31 7.25 -3.25 9.53
N ASP A 32 6.63 -4.36 9.91
CA ASP A 32 5.66 -4.38 11.01
C ASP A 32 6.37 -4.55 12.38
N GLU A 33 5.60 -4.52 13.46
CA GLU A 33 6.07 -4.78 14.83
C GLU A 33 6.60 -6.20 15.06
N GLN A 34 6.27 -7.15 14.19
CA GLN A 34 6.72 -8.54 14.28
C GLN A 34 8.06 -8.75 13.55
N GLY A 35 8.57 -7.70 12.87
CA GLY A 35 9.80 -7.75 12.09
C GLY A 35 9.63 -8.29 10.67
N ASN A 36 8.39 -8.51 10.21
CA ASN A 36 8.15 -8.89 8.83
C ASN A 36 8.42 -7.69 7.92
N ILE A 37 9.13 -7.91 6.83
CA ILE A 37 9.54 -6.86 5.89
C ILE A 37 8.68 -6.93 4.63
N PHE A 38 8.15 -5.78 4.23
CA PHE A 38 7.34 -5.61 3.05
C PHE A 38 7.92 -4.53 2.17
N GLU A 39 7.76 -4.66 0.85
CA GLU A 39 8.15 -3.62 -0.11
C GLU A 39 6.91 -2.92 -0.63
N ILE A 40 6.94 -1.58 -0.66
CA ILE A 40 5.85 -0.76 -1.19
C ILE A 40 5.82 -0.93 -2.71
N LYS A 41 4.77 -1.58 -3.21
CA LYS A 41 4.54 -1.80 -4.65
C LYS A 41 3.68 -0.71 -5.28
N GLY A 42 2.92 0.02 -4.48
CA GLY A 42 2.09 1.12 -4.96
C GLY A 42 1.74 2.09 -3.85
N LEU A 43 1.38 3.30 -4.27
CA LEU A 43 0.86 4.33 -3.40
C LEU A 43 -0.48 4.79 -3.98
N SER A 44 -1.46 4.99 -3.12
CA SER A 44 -2.76 5.53 -3.50
C SER A 44 -3.19 6.57 -2.48
N THR A 45 -3.84 7.63 -2.95
CA THR A 45 -4.48 8.63 -2.09
C THR A 45 -5.98 8.44 -2.18
N PHE A 46 -6.71 8.79 -1.12
CA PHE A 46 -8.17 8.82 -1.22
C PHE A 46 -8.59 9.93 -2.19
N SER A 47 -9.35 9.58 -3.21
CA SER A 47 -9.98 10.53 -4.14
C SER A 47 -11.48 10.64 -3.86
N GLY A 48 -12.05 11.84 -4.04
CA GLY A 48 -13.49 12.10 -3.90
C GLY A 48 -13.84 13.05 -2.75
N LEU A 49 -15.12 13.17 -2.42
CA LEU A 49 -15.64 14.08 -1.37
C LEU A 49 -15.05 13.78 0.03
N THR A 50 -14.52 12.58 0.24
CA THR A 50 -13.89 12.12 1.49
C THR A 50 -12.36 12.11 1.42
N ALA A 51 -11.76 12.75 0.40
CA ALA A 51 -10.31 12.83 0.26
C ALA A 51 -9.67 13.46 1.50
N ARG A 52 -8.93 12.63 2.23
CA ARG A 52 -8.12 13.03 3.37
C ARG A 52 -6.69 13.26 2.87
N ARG A 53 -6.25 14.52 2.89
CA ARG A 53 -4.89 14.90 2.43
C ARG A 53 -3.78 14.45 3.38
N ASP A 54 -4.18 14.08 4.59
CA ASP A 54 -3.36 13.68 5.73
C ASP A 54 -3.14 12.17 5.80
N VAL A 55 -3.64 11.38 4.85
CA VAL A 55 -3.43 9.93 4.81
C VAL A 55 -2.99 9.45 3.43
N LEU A 56 -2.23 8.37 3.42
CA LEU A 56 -1.69 7.70 2.23
C LEU A 56 -1.93 6.19 2.37
N ASN A 57 -2.33 5.55 1.28
CA ASN A 57 -2.48 4.10 1.22
C ASN A 57 -1.23 3.49 0.62
N LEU A 58 -0.56 2.63 1.37
CA LEU A 58 0.56 1.81 0.92
C LEU A 58 0.01 0.48 0.41
N ILE A 59 0.40 0.09 -0.80
CA ILE A 59 0.07 -1.21 -1.37
C ILE A 59 1.33 -2.06 -1.26
N VAL A 60 1.26 -3.15 -0.50
CA VAL A 60 2.36 -4.10 -0.33
C VAL A 60 1.95 -5.50 -0.77
N GLN A 61 2.91 -6.24 -1.33
CA GLN A 61 2.73 -7.65 -1.58
C GLN A 61 3.04 -8.43 -0.29
N GLY A 62 2.13 -9.31 0.09
CA GLY A 62 2.09 -10.05 1.34
C GLY A 62 0.84 -9.75 2.17
N LYS A 63 0.65 -10.56 3.22
CA LYS A 63 -0.39 -10.35 4.24
C LYS A 63 0.21 -9.54 5.39
N PHE A 64 -0.13 -8.25 5.46
CA PHE A 64 0.27 -7.39 6.57
C PHE A 64 -0.78 -7.50 7.68
N GLU A 65 -0.38 -8.03 8.84
CA GLU A 65 -1.25 -8.23 10.01
C GLU A 65 -0.83 -7.39 11.23
N GLY A 66 0.23 -6.59 11.10
CA GLY A 66 0.71 -5.71 12.18
C GLY A 66 -0.16 -4.47 12.36
N ASN A 67 0.03 -3.79 13.49
CA ASN A 67 -0.66 -2.53 13.80
C ASN A 67 0.19 -1.30 13.54
N THR A 68 1.51 -1.46 13.45
CA THR A 68 2.47 -0.38 13.26
C THR A 68 3.31 -0.59 12.01
N VAL A 69 3.70 0.52 11.39
CA VAL A 69 4.56 0.56 10.21
C VAL A 69 5.81 1.36 10.56
N THR A 70 6.98 0.75 10.36
CA THR A 70 8.26 1.43 10.44
C THR A 70 8.87 1.51 9.05
N LEU A 71 9.29 2.70 8.63
CA LEU A 71 10.07 2.88 7.41
C LEU A 71 11.52 2.46 7.68
N LEU A 72 12.06 1.59 6.82
CA LEU A 72 13.44 1.09 6.90
C LEU A 72 14.41 1.91 6.05
#